data_AF-A0A069IGB8-F1
#
_entry.id   AF-A0A069IGB8-F1
#
_cell.length_a   1.000
_cell.length_b   1.000
_cell.length_c   1.000
_cell.angle_alpha   90.00
_cell.angle_beta   90.00
_cell.angle_gamma   90.00
#
_symmetry.space_group_name_H-M   'P 1'
#
loop_
_entity.id
_entity.type
_entity.pdbx_description
1 polymer ?
#
loop_
_entity_poly.entity_id
_entity_poly.type
_entity_poly.pdbx_seq_one_letter_code
_entity_poly.pdbx_strand_id
1 'polypeptide(L)'
;MAVALQEGMGIGALPTLTVRAAFRAGTLVHVLPEYHLQRLDIYVLYASRQYLDTKIKTRIAFIREWIPDALRADEILVQGVDRPV
;
A
#
# COMPACT_ATOMS: atom_id res chain seq x y z
N MET A 1 -10.54 10.22 -1.10
CA MET A 1 -10.30 10.28 0.36
C MET A 1 -8.90 10.80 0.69
N ALA A 2 -7.81 10.29 0.09
CA ALA A 2 -6.45 10.79 0.36
C ALA A 2 -6.30 12.33 0.24
N VAL A 3 -6.87 12.94 -0.80
CA VAL A 3 -6.83 14.41 -1.01
C VAL A 3 -7.42 15.17 0.19
N ALA A 4 -8.55 14.74 0.75
CA ALA A 4 -9.17 15.42 1.90
C ALA A 4 -8.26 15.43 3.14
N LEU A 5 -7.49 14.36 3.35
CA LEU A 5 -6.54 14.28 4.46
C LEU A 5 -5.32 15.16 4.22
N GLN A 6 -4.87 15.30 2.97
CA GLN A 6 -3.81 16.23 2.60
C GLN A 6 -4.24 17.69 2.76
N GLU A 7 -5.53 17.99 2.56
CA GLU A 7 -6.14 19.31 2.79
C GLU A 7 -6.48 19.57 4.27
N GLY A 8 -6.05 18.71 5.19
CA GLY A 8 -6.23 18.92 6.64
C GLY A 8 -7.66 18.72 7.14
N MET A 9 -8.51 18.00 6.40
CA MET A 9 -9.90 17.75 6.81
C MET A 9 -10.05 16.74 7.97
N GLY A 10 -8.94 16.31 8.60
CA GLY A 10 -8.93 15.49 9.80
C GLY A 10 -7.98 14.28 9.74
N ILE A 11 -8.30 13.27 10.54
CA ILE A 11 -7.58 11.99 10.62
C ILE A 11 -8.36 10.94 9.81
N GLY A 12 -7.66 10.09 9.07
CA GLY A 12 -8.30 9.03 8.33
C GLY A 12 -7.41 7.82 8.09
N ALA A 13 -8.08 6.70 7.86
CA ALA A 13 -7.49 5.39 7.69
C ALA A 13 -7.12 5.21 6.20
N LEU A 14 -5.82 5.25 5.88
CA LEU A 14 -5.33 5.11 4.51
C LEU A 14 -4.46 3.86 4.34
N PRO A 15 -4.60 3.11 3.24
CA PRO A 15 -3.67 2.04 2.89
C PRO A 15 -2.26 2.59 2.68
N THR A 16 -1.27 1.81 3.10
CA THR A 16 0.15 2.20 3.04
C THR A 16 0.62 2.57 1.63
N LEU A 17 0.10 1.87 0.63
CA LEU A 17 0.41 2.09 -0.79
C LEU A 17 0.12 3.53 -1.24
N THR A 18 -0.90 4.17 -0.66
CA THR A 18 -1.37 5.50 -1.07
C THR A 18 -0.62 6.61 -0.34
N VAL A 19 -0.16 6.36 0.89
CA VAL A 19 0.47 7.38 1.75
C VAL A 19 1.96 7.56 1.49
N ARG A 20 2.62 6.67 0.73
CA ARG A 20 4.06 6.77 0.44
C ARG A 20 4.48 8.15 -0.07
N ALA A 21 3.72 8.73 -1.01
CA ALA A 21 4.04 10.04 -1.57
C ALA A 21 3.85 11.16 -0.53
N ALA A 22 2.79 11.09 0.26
CA ALA A 22 2.46 12.08 1.27
C ALA A 22 3.45 12.06 2.46
N PHE A 23 3.88 10.88 2.90
CA PHE A 23 4.91 10.74 3.94
C PHE A 23 6.27 11.23 3.46
N ARG A 24 6.68 10.92 2.23
CA ARG A 24 7.93 11.46 1.66
C ARG A 24 7.89 12.99 1.53
N ALA A 25 6.71 13.55 1.25
CA ALA A 25 6.51 14.99 1.17
C ALA A 25 6.32 15.67 2.54
N GLY A 26 6.20 14.91 3.63
CA GLY A 26 5.91 15.44 4.97
C GLY A 26 4.52 16.06 5.12
N THR A 27 3.59 15.79 4.20
CA THR A 27 2.24 16.37 4.20
C THR A 27 1.23 15.57 5.01
N LEU A 28 1.58 14.35 5.41
CA LEU A 28 0.82 13.53 6.34
C LEU A 28 1.74 13.02 7.44
N VAL A 29 1.17 12.76 8.62
CA VAL A 29 1.84 12.14 9.76
C VAL A 29 1.05 10.91 10.21
N HIS A 30 1.75 9.88 10.66
CA HIS A 30 1.10 8.71 11.23
C HIS A 30 0.64 9.04 12.65
N VAL A 31 -0.64 8.80 12.94
CA VAL A 31 -1.25 9.02 14.24
C VAL A 31 -1.71 7.68 14.79
N LEU A 32 -1.50 7.45 16.09
CA LEU A 32 -1.80 6.17 16.78
C LEU A 32 -0.94 4.98 16.28
N PRO A 33 0.39 5.01 16.46
CA PRO A 33 1.29 3.96 15.98
C PRO A 33 1.03 2.58 16.59
N GLU A 34 0.39 2.52 17.77
CA GLU A 34 0.02 1.28 18.46
C GLU A 34 -1.21 0.59 17.85
N TYR A 35 -1.95 1.27 16.96
CA TYR A 35 -3.18 0.77 16.37
C TYR A 35 -2.98 0.43 14.90
N HIS A 36 -3.28 -0.82 14.55
CA HIS A 36 -3.20 -1.27 13.16
C HIS A 36 -4.57 -1.32 12.51
N LEU A 37 -4.65 -0.80 11.28
CA LEU A 37 -5.79 -1.02 10.40
C LEU A 37 -5.94 -2.51 10.05
N GLN A 38 -7.16 -2.88 9.67
CA GLN A 38 -7.42 -4.22 9.15
C GLN A 38 -6.51 -4.53 7.96
N ARG A 39 -5.97 -5.75 7.92
CA ARG A 39 -5.11 -6.19 6.84
C ARG A 39 -5.89 -6.22 5.52
N LEU A 40 -5.36 -5.55 4.51
CA LEU A 40 -5.95 -5.53 3.17
C LEU A 40 -5.31 -6.64 2.32
N ASP A 41 -6.12 -7.59 1.84
CA ASP A 41 -5.65 -8.64 0.95
C ASP A 41 -5.70 -8.18 -0.51
N ILE A 42 -4.62 -8.42 -1.26
CA ILE A 42 -4.53 -8.09 -2.69
C ILE A 42 -4.82 -9.33 -3.53
N TYR A 43 -5.79 -9.21 -4.44
CA TYR A 43 -6.18 -10.28 -5.34
C TYR A 43 -5.92 -9.90 -6.80
N VAL A 44 -5.41 -10.86 -7.58
CA VAL A 44 -5.28 -10.72 -9.03
C VAL A 44 -6.47 -11.41 -9.69
N LEU A 45 -7.36 -10.62 -10.30
CA LEU A 45 -8.54 -11.12 -11.01
C LEU A 45 -8.26 -11.25 -12.51
N TYR A 46 -8.66 -12.38 -13.10
CA TYR A 46 -8.52 -12.63 -14.54
C TYR A 46 -9.68 -13.50 -15.07
N ALA A 47 -10.04 -13.31 -16.34
CA ALA A 47 -11.09 -14.09 -16.99
C ALA A 47 -10.64 -15.53 -17.23
N SER A 48 -11.33 -16.49 -16.60
CA SER A 48 -10.85 -17.87 -16.43
C SER A 48 -10.78 -18.75 -17.69
N ARG A 49 -11.35 -18.38 -18.84
CA ARG A 49 -11.90 -19.45 -19.71
C ARG A 49 -11.37 -19.63 -21.14
N GLN A 50 -10.52 -18.77 -21.72
CA GLN A 50 -10.17 -19.02 -23.13
C GLN A 50 -8.69 -19.06 -23.50
N TYR A 51 -7.81 -18.19 -23.00
CA TYR A 51 -6.39 -18.29 -23.37
C TYR A 51 -5.55 -17.67 -22.26
N LEU A 52 -5.19 -18.47 -21.25
CA LEU A 52 -4.15 -18.05 -20.30
C LEU A 52 -2.79 -18.32 -20.96
N ASP A 53 -2.48 -17.47 -21.95
CA ASP A 53 -1.19 -17.45 -22.62
C ASP A 53 -0.06 -17.43 -21.59
N THR A 54 1.05 -18.11 -21.89
CA THR A 54 2.26 -18.12 -21.08
C THR A 54 2.67 -16.72 -20.61
N LYS A 55 2.42 -15.69 -21.40
CA LYS A 55 2.64 -14.29 -21.05
C LYS A 55 1.83 -13.82 -19.84
N ILE A 56 0.54 -14.18 -19.75
CA ILE A 56 -0.31 -13.80 -18.61
C ILE A 56 0.16 -14.56 -17.36
N LYS A 57 0.44 -15.85 -17.48
CA LYS A 57 0.96 -16.66 -16.36
C LYS A 57 2.27 -16.10 -15.82
N THR A 58 3.20 -15.78 -16.71
CA THR A 58 4.51 -15.20 -16.36
C THR A 58 4.32 -13.84 -15.67
N ARG A 59 3.40 -13.01 -16.16
CA ARG A 59 3.11 -11.72 -15.54
C ARG A 59 2.45 -11.86 -14.16
N ILE A 60 1.53 -12.81 -13.99
CA ILE A 60 0.94 -13.12 -12.68
C ILE A 60 2.02 -13.63 -11.73
N ALA A 61 2.91 -14.52 -12.18
CA ALA A 61 4.03 -15.00 -11.38
C ALA A 61 4.94 -13.85 -10.92
N PHE A 62 5.32 -12.96 -11.85
CA PHE A 62 6.08 -11.75 -11.52
C PHE A 62 5.38 -10.87 -10.49
N ILE A 63 4.07 -10.60 -10.66
CA ILE A 63 3.30 -9.79 -9.71
C ILE A 63 3.27 -10.44 -8.33
N ARG A 64 3.11 -11.77 -8.24
CA ARG A 64 3.09 -12.50 -6.97
C ARG A 64 4.42 -12.45 -6.24
N GLU A 65 5.52 -12.37 -6.98
CA GLU A 65 6.87 -12.24 -6.42
C GLU A 65 7.18 -10.79 -6.02
N TRP A 66 6.82 -9.82 -6.86
CA TRP A 66 7.16 -8.41 -6.68
C TRP A 66 6.30 -7.69 -5.64
N ILE A 67 4.99 -7.99 -5.56
CA ILE A 67 4.08 -7.28 -4.64
C ILE A 67 4.50 -7.40 -3.17
N PRO A 68 4.84 -8.58 -2.62
CA PRO A 68 5.28 -8.71 -1.24
C PRO A 68 6.46 -7.79 -0.89
N ASP A 69 7.42 -7.64 -1.79
CA ASP A 69 8.59 -6.78 -1.58
C ASP A 69 8.22 -5.30 -1.62
N ALA A 70 7.35 -4.91 -2.56
CA ALA A 70 6.83 -3.55 -2.64
C ALA A 70 6.04 -3.16 -1.37
N LEU A 71 5.21 -4.07 -0.85
CA LEU A 71 4.44 -3.85 0.37
C LEU A 71 5.33 -3.77 1.62
N ARG A 72 6.37 -4.61 1.70
CA ARG A 72 7.33 -4.56 2.83
C ARG A 72 8.09 -3.24 2.87
N ALA A 73 8.47 -2.70 1.71
CA ALA A 73 9.10 -1.38 1.63
C ALA A 73 8.16 -0.27 2.14
N ASP A 74 6.87 -0.37 1.83
CA ASP A 74 5.85 0.55 2.31
C ASP A 74 5.62 0.43 3.83
N GLU A 75 5.61 -0.78 4.40
CA GLU A 75 5.55 -1.00 5.86
C GLU A 75 6.74 -0.38 6.61
N ILE A 76 7.96 -0.55 6.09
CA ILE A 76 9.18 0.04 6.67
C ILE A 76 9.08 1.57 6.68
N LEU A 77 8.50 2.17 5.63
CA LEU A 77 8.32 3.62 5.57
C LEU A 77 7.37 4.12 6.67
N VAL A 78 6.31 3.39 6.99
CA VAL A 78 5.40 3.74 8.11
C VAL A 78 6.10 3.59 9.44
N GLN A 79 6.77 2.45 9.68
CA GLN A 79 7.48 2.20 10.93
C GLN A 79 8.65 3.16 11.16
N GLY A 80 9.30 3.63 10.08
CA GLY A 80 10.36 4.63 10.15
C GLY A 80 9.85 6.02 10.55
N VAL A 81 8.60 6.35 10.23
CA VAL A 81 7.94 7.59 10.67
C VAL A 81 7.55 7.52 12.15
N ASP A 82 7.31 6.32 12.69
CA ASP A 82 6.92 6.13 14.11
C ASP A 82 8.10 6.22 15.09
N ARG A 83 9.34 6.27 14.59
CA ARG A 83 10.53 6.36 15.45
C ARG A 83 10.73 7.82 15.86
N PRO A 84 10.66 8.16 17.16
CA PRO A 84 10.77 9.55 17.61
C PRO A 84 12.17 10.08 17.31
N VAL A 85 12.22 11.31 16.80
CA VAL A 85 13.42 12.17 16.77
C VAL A 85 13.66 12.70 18.18
#